data_AF-X1LB66-F1
#
_entry.id   AF-X1LB66-F1
#
_cell.length_a   1.000
_cell.length_b   1.000
_cell.length_c   1.000
_cell.angle_alpha   90.00
_cell.angle_beta   90.00
_cell.angle_gamma   90.00
#
_symmetry.space_group_name_H-M   'P 1'
#
loop_
_entity.id
_entity.type
_entity.pdbx_description
1 polymer ?
#
loop_
_entity_poly.entity_id
_entity_poly.type
_entity_poly.pdbx_seq_one_letter_code
_entity_poly.pdbx_strand_id
1 'polypeptide(L)'
;MKVLHYKKGSKYRLGCLVEDYVVDLSRGWRDYIKIEGLDNNKGEIPSDMIEFFKAGRESLRNVKRVIRFAKGLIKKEEFRTGFIFNAEKVKFGPPVLNPGKIICIGLNYRDHCAEQGVKIPKVPIIFSKFSTAVIGHNDFVVKPS
;
A
#
# COMPACT_ATOMS: atom_id res chain seq x y z
N MET A 1 1.83 10.18 2.99
CA MET A 1 2.54 8.92 2.69
C MET A 1 1.50 7.93 2.20
N LYS A 2 1.73 7.27 1.06
CA LYS A 2 0.78 6.32 0.46
C LYS A 2 1.49 4.98 0.26
N VAL A 3 1.32 4.05 1.20
CA VAL A 3 1.90 2.71 1.13
C VAL A 3 0.95 1.79 0.35
N LEU A 4 1.51 0.93 -0.50
CA LEU A 4 0.77 0.09 -1.43
C LEU A 4 1.51 -1.21 -1.71
N HIS A 5 0.80 -2.19 -2.26
CA HIS A 5 1.45 -3.30 -2.95
C HIS A 5 1.57 -3.00 -4.43
N TYR A 6 2.68 -3.39 -5.02
CA TYR A 6 2.86 -3.43 -6.47
C TYR A 6 3.48 -4.78 -6.86
N LYS A 7 3.29 -5.17 -8.12
CA LYS A 7 3.76 -6.43 -8.65
C LYS A 7 5.14 -6.25 -9.27
N LYS A 8 6.09 -7.10 -8.88
CA LYS A 8 7.41 -7.23 -9.50
C LYS A 8 7.63 -8.69 -9.90
N GLY A 9 7.60 -8.97 -11.19
CA GLY A 9 7.55 -10.35 -11.69
C GLY A 9 6.27 -11.05 -11.23
N SER A 10 6.40 -12.21 -10.58
CA SER A 10 5.26 -12.97 -10.04
C SER A 10 4.84 -12.58 -8.62
N LYS A 11 5.63 -11.76 -7.91
CA LYS A 11 5.42 -11.47 -6.48
C LYS A 11 4.91 -10.04 -6.26
N TYR A 12 4.09 -9.87 -5.23
CA TYR A 12 3.79 -8.56 -4.68
C TYR A 12 4.89 -8.11 -3.72
N ARG A 13 5.12 -6.79 -3.68
CA ARG A 13 6.09 -6.14 -2.80
C ARG A 13 5.47 -4.86 -2.25
N LEU A 14 5.90 -4.45 -1.07
CA LEU A 14 5.48 -3.20 -0.45
C LEU A 14 6.25 -2.03 -1.05
N GLY A 15 5.51 -1.04 -1.54
CA GLY A 15 6.03 0.21 -2.07
C GLY A 15 5.38 1.41 -1.39
N CYS A 16 5.94 2.60 -1.65
CA CYS A 16 5.29 3.87 -1.36
C CYS A 16 5.19 4.70 -2.63
N LEU A 17 4.01 5.26 -2.90
CA LEU A 17 3.85 6.28 -3.92
C LEU A 17 4.48 7.59 -3.43
N VAL A 18 5.44 8.09 -4.19
CA VAL A 18 6.18 9.33 -3.98
C VAL A 18 6.14 10.09 -5.29
N GLU A 19 5.32 11.14 -5.36
CA GLU A 19 5.01 11.84 -6.62
C GLU A 19 4.54 10.82 -7.66
N ASP A 20 5.16 10.78 -8.84
CA ASP A 20 4.81 9.87 -9.93
C ASP A 20 5.60 8.55 -9.90
N TYR A 21 6.21 8.23 -8.76
CA TYR A 21 7.07 7.07 -8.60
C TYR A 21 6.61 6.14 -7.48
N VAL A 22 6.75 4.83 -7.71
CA VAL A 22 6.66 3.81 -6.68
C VAL A 22 8.06 3.46 -6.21
N VAL A 23 8.29 3.68 -4.92
CA VAL A 23 9.54 3.35 -4.22
C VAL A 23 9.37 2.02 -3.51
N ASP A 24 10.12 0.98 -3.91
CA ASP A 24 10.19 -0.31 -3.20
C ASP A 24 10.84 -0.09 -1.83
N LEU A 25 10.08 -0.36 -0.77
CA LEU A 25 10.49 -0.02 0.58
C LEU A 25 11.59 -0.92 1.11
N SER A 26 11.52 -2.23 0.84
CA SER A 26 12.52 -3.21 1.30
C SER A 26 13.86 -3.03 0.57
N ARG A 27 13.83 -2.72 -0.74
CA ARG A 27 15.05 -2.42 -1.51
C ARG A 27 15.60 -1.05 -1.17
N GLY A 28 14.74 -0.02 -1.14
CA GLY A 28 15.14 1.34 -0.79
C GLY A 28 15.73 1.42 0.63
N TRP A 29 15.25 0.62 1.57
CA TRP A 29 15.86 0.52 2.90
C TRP A 29 17.27 -0.04 2.86
N ARG A 30 17.50 -1.14 2.13
CA ARG A 30 18.84 -1.74 1.99
C ARG A 30 19.84 -0.80 1.34
N ASP A 31 19.41 -0.08 0.32
CA ASP A 31 20.28 0.89 -0.35
C ASP A 31 20.55 2.09 0.56
N TYR A 32 19.54 2.58 1.28
CA TYR A 32 19.68 3.66 2.26
C TYR A 32 20.67 3.32 3.37
N ILE A 33 20.54 2.17 4.03
CA ILE A 33 21.46 1.79 5.13
C ILE A 33 22.90 1.63 4.62
N LYS A 34 23.08 1.08 3.42
CA LYS A 34 24.40 0.87 2.81
C LYS A 34 25.07 2.20 2.49
N ILE A 35 24.33 3.15 1.92
CA ILE A 35 24.86 4.46 1.51
C ILE A 35 25.16 5.34 2.72
N GLU A 36 24.30 5.32 3.73
CA GLU A 36 24.47 6.12 4.95
C GLU A 36 25.42 5.48 5.97
N GLY A 37 25.95 4.27 5.69
CA GLY A 37 26.86 3.56 6.60
C GLY A 37 26.21 3.16 7.93
N LEU A 38 24.90 2.88 7.93
CA LEU A 38 24.16 2.50 9.13
C LEU A 38 24.34 1.01 9.44
N ASP A 39 24.34 0.66 10.73
CA ASP A 39 24.38 -0.75 11.18
C ASP A 39 23.19 -1.56 10.60
N ASN A 40 23.48 -2.77 10.12
CA ASN A 40 22.49 -3.73 9.60
C ASN A 40 21.48 -4.18 10.69
N ASN A 41 21.76 -3.96 11.97
CA ASN A 41 20.83 -4.21 13.07
C ASN A 41 19.64 -3.24 13.15
N LYS A 42 19.55 -2.23 12.26
CA LYS A 42 18.46 -1.22 12.24
C LYS A 42 17.09 -1.75 11.76
N GLY A 43 16.94 -3.06 11.69
CA GLY A 43 15.72 -3.76 11.30
C GLY A 43 15.51 -3.81 9.79
N GLU A 44 14.39 -4.40 9.37
CA GLU A 44 13.96 -4.50 7.98
C GLU A 44 12.62 -3.79 7.77
N ILE A 45 12.30 -3.46 6.52
CA ILE A 45 10.94 -3.09 6.14
C ILE A 45 10.28 -4.31 5.50
N PRO A 46 9.21 -4.87 6.13
CA PRO A 46 8.49 -6.02 5.57
C PRO A 46 7.95 -5.75 4.17
N SER A 47 7.86 -6.80 3.36
CA SER A 47 7.34 -6.72 2.00
C SER A 47 5.81 -6.90 1.89
N ASP A 48 5.12 -7.08 3.02
CA ASP A 48 3.68 -7.24 3.14
C ASP A 48 3.08 -6.25 4.16
N MET A 49 1.86 -5.79 3.91
CA MET A 49 1.18 -4.78 4.73
C MET A 49 0.84 -5.28 6.15
N ILE A 50 0.51 -6.56 6.33
CA ILE A 50 0.17 -7.11 7.66
C ILE A 50 1.41 -7.11 8.54
N GLU A 51 2.53 -7.63 8.01
CA GLU A 51 3.81 -7.61 8.74
C GLU A 51 4.32 -6.19 8.96
N PHE A 52 4.09 -5.28 7.99
CA PHE A 52 4.37 -3.85 8.17
C PHE A 52 3.59 -3.25 9.35
N PHE A 53 2.30 -3.55 9.49
CA PHE A 53 1.50 -3.09 10.63
C PHE A 53 1.95 -3.71 11.95
N LYS A 54 2.30 -5.00 11.97
CA LYS A 54 2.82 -5.68 13.17
C LYS A 54 4.14 -5.07 13.66
N ALA A 55 5.03 -4.68 12.73
CA ALA A 55 6.29 -4.01 13.05
C ALA A 55 6.11 -2.58 13.62
N GLY A 56 4.90 -2.02 13.51
CA GLY A 56 4.50 -0.81 14.22
C GLY A 56 5.31 0.44 13.86
N ARG A 57 5.56 1.28 14.87
CA ARG A 57 6.13 2.63 14.68
C ARG A 57 7.55 2.62 14.15
N GLU A 58 8.32 1.56 14.39
CA GLU A 58 9.69 1.45 13.90
C GLU A 58 9.74 1.34 12.38
N SER A 59 8.95 0.42 11.81
CA SER A 59 8.83 0.28 10.36
C SER A 59 8.36 1.59 9.71
N LEU A 60 7.42 2.30 10.33
CA LEU A 60 6.99 3.63 9.86
C LEU A 60 8.12 4.68 9.85
N ARG A 61 9.02 4.67 10.86
CA ARG A 61 10.19 5.56 10.88
C ARG A 61 11.16 5.22 9.74
N ASN A 62 11.41 3.93 9.51
CA ASN A 62 12.29 3.47 8.45
C ASN A 62 11.73 3.83 7.06
N VAL A 63 10.42 3.64 6.84
CA VAL A 63 9.74 4.09 5.62
C VAL A 63 9.90 5.60 5.39
N LYS A 64 9.72 6.44 6.42
CA LYS A 64 9.93 7.89 6.29
C LYS A 64 11.35 8.26 5.88
N ARG A 65 12.36 7.52 6.36
CA ARG A 65 13.77 7.70 5.95
C ARG A 65 13.96 7.33 4.48
N VAL A 66 13.45 6.16 4.06
CA VAL A 66 13.50 5.72 2.65
C VAL A 66 12.82 6.72 1.73
N ILE A 67 11.65 7.25 2.10
CA ILE A 67 10.94 8.26 1.29
C ILE A 67 11.77 9.53 1.16
N ARG A 68 12.38 10.03 2.26
CA ARG A 68 13.21 11.23 2.21
C ARG A 68 14.43 11.01 1.31
N PHE A 69 15.07 9.86 1.44
CA PHE A 69 16.19 9.45 0.61
C PHE A 69 15.80 9.37 -0.86
N ALA A 70 14.72 8.65 -1.18
CA ALA A 70 14.20 8.51 -2.55
C ALA A 70 13.79 9.85 -3.16
N LYS A 71 13.19 10.76 -2.40
CA LYS A 71 12.89 12.13 -2.87
C LYS A 71 14.14 12.91 -3.28
N GLY A 72 15.22 12.76 -2.51
CA GLY A 72 16.51 13.36 -2.86
C GLY A 72 17.05 12.84 -4.18
N LEU A 73 16.92 11.53 -4.43
CA LEU A 73 17.32 10.92 -5.69
C LEU A 73 16.43 11.33 -6.87
N ILE A 74 15.11 11.33 -6.69
CA ILE A 74 14.13 11.75 -7.71
C ILE A 74 14.41 13.19 -8.14
N LYS A 75 14.62 14.12 -7.18
CA LYS A 75 14.89 15.53 -7.48
C LYS A 75 16.20 15.74 -8.24
N LYS A 76 17.19 14.87 -8.05
CA LYS A 76 18.48 14.91 -8.75
C LYS A 76 18.49 14.10 -10.04
N GLU A 77 17.37 13.46 -10.38
CA GLU A 77 17.28 12.47 -11.46
C GLU A 77 18.30 11.33 -11.33
N GLU A 78 18.78 11.07 -10.11
CA GLU A 78 19.72 10.00 -9.78
C GLU A 78 18.95 8.70 -9.51
N PHE A 79 18.36 8.12 -10.56
CA PHE A 79 17.67 6.83 -10.46
C PHE A 79 18.68 5.69 -10.31
N ARG A 80 19.31 5.61 -9.12
CA ARG A 80 20.14 4.47 -8.74
C ARG A 80 19.26 3.22 -8.80
N THR A 81 19.77 2.22 -9.50
CA THR A 81 18.94 1.18 -10.11
C THR A 81 18.24 0.29 -9.09
N GLY A 82 16.96 0.01 -9.34
CA GLY A 82 16.29 -1.20 -8.83
C GLY A 82 15.19 -1.01 -7.77
N PHE A 83 14.94 0.21 -7.29
CA PHE A 83 13.90 0.43 -6.26
C PHE A 83 12.99 1.65 -6.50
N ILE A 84 13.23 2.48 -7.52
CA ILE A 84 12.34 3.57 -7.92
C ILE A 84 11.77 3.21 -9.30
N PHE A 85 10.44 3.21 -9.43
CA PHE A 85 9.73 2.84 -10.65
C PHE A 85 8.73 3.93 -10.98
N ASN A 86 8.57 4.27 -12.26
CA ASN A 86 7.45 5.12 -12.68
C ASN A 86 6.13 4.43 -12.34
N ALA A 87 5.22 5.16 -11.67
CA ALA A 87 3.98 4.62 -11.13
C ALA A 87 3.00 4.11 -12.20
N GLU A 88 3.03 4.69 -13.40
CA GLU A 88 2.20 4.26 -14.53
C GLU A 88 2.67 2.91 -15.10
N LYS A 89 3.93 2.54 -14.88
CA LYS A 89 4.55 1.31 -15.38
C LYS A 89 4.48 0.15 -14.39
N VAL A 90 3.87 0.34 -13.21
CA VAL A 90 3.72 -0.75 -12.23
C VAL A 90 2.28 -1.23 -12.17
N LYS A 91 2.12 -2.55 -11.99
CA LYS A 91 0.82 -3.14 -11.68
C LYS A 91 0.60 -3.06 -10.17
N PHE A 92 -0.45 -2.37 -9.74
CA PHE A 92 -0.83 -2.28 -8.32
C PHE A 92 -1.49 -3.58 -7.85
N GLY A 93 -1.18 -3.97 -6.62
CA GLY A 93 -1.85 -5.06 -5.91
C GLY A 93 -2.94 -4.54 -4.97
N PRO A 94 -3.69 -5.45 -4.34
CA PRO A 94 -4.60 -5.06 -3.28
C PRO A 94 -3.82 -4.44 -2.09
N PRO A 95 -4.41 -3.50 -1.35
CA PRO A 95 -3.73 -2.82 -0.25
C PRO A 95 -3.30 -3.78 0.87
N VAL A 96 -4.07 -4.86 1.08
CA VAL A 96 -3.73 -5.99 1.95
C VAL A 96 -3.90 -7.26 1.14
N LEU A 97 -2.86 -8.09 1.03
CA LEU A 97 -2.86 -9.26 0.15
C LEU A 97 -3.82 -10.36 0.63
N ASN A 98 -3.87 -10.58 1.95
CA ASN A 98 -4.67 -11.63 2.57
C ASN A 98 -5.40 -11.10 3.81
N PRO A 99 -6.44 -10.27 3.66
CA PRO A 99 -7.16 -9.72 4.80
C PRO A 99 -7.89 -10.84 5.56
N GLY A 100 -7.78 -10.86 6.90
CA GLY A 100 -8.45 -11.87 7.73
C GLY A 100 -9.97 -11.70 7.78
N LYS A 101 -10.44 -10.47 8.07
CA LYS A 101 -11.86 -10.09 8.04
C LYS A 101 -12.02 -8.76 7.33
N ILE A 102 -13.01 -8.64 6.47
CA ILE A 102 -13.39 -7.37 5.83
C ILE A 102 -14.74 -6.96 6.41
N ILE A 103 -14.72 -5.88 7.19
CA ILE A 103 -15.91 -5.30 7.82
C ILE A 103 -16.39 -4.13 6.95
N CYS A 104 -17.63 -4.19 6.51
CA CYS A 104 -18.25 -3.19 5.65
C CYS A 104 -19.39 -2.49 6.40
N ILE A 105 -19.59 -1.20 6.09
CA ILE A 105 -20.66 -0.38 6.65
C ILE A 105 -21.65 -0.04 5.54
N GLY A 106 -22.90 -0.44 5.71
CA GLY A 106 -24.00 -0.13 4.81
C GLY A 106 -24.69 1.18 5.19
N LEU A 107 -25.31 1.84 4.21
CA LEU A 107 -26.14 3.04 4.41
C LEU A 107 -25.45 4.15 5.24
N ASN A 108 -24.14 4.33 5.06
CA ASN A 108 -23.34 5.30 5.82
C ASN A 108 -23.34 6.73 5.20
N TYR A 109 -24.25 6.99 4.25
CA TYR A 109 -24.41 8.27 3.56
C TYR A 109 -25.90 8.58 3.45
N ARG A 110 -26.31 9.80 3.85
CA ARG A 110 -27.72 10.22 3.85
C ARG A 110 -28.31 10.21 2.44
N ASP A 111 -27.56 10.70 1.47
CA ASP A 111 -28.00 10.75 0.07
C ASP A 111 -28.20 9.35 -0.50
N HIS A 112 -27.35 8.38 -0.13
CA HIS A 112 -27.52 6.99 -0.52
C HIS A 112 -28.78 6.35 0.10
N CYS A 113 -29.15 6.75 1.33
CA CYS A 113 -30.42 6.34 1.93
C CYS A 113 -31.61 6.94 1.17
N ALA A 114 -31.52 8.22 0.80
CA ALA A 114 -32.56 8.92 0.05
C ALA A 114 -32.75 8.32 -1.36
N GLU A 115 -31.65 8.00 -2.06
CA GLU A 115 -31.63 7.33 -3.37
C GLU A 115 -32.41 6.01 -3.36
N GLN A 116 -32.28 5.23 -2.28
CA GLN A 116 -32.97 3.95 -2.11
C GLN A 116 -34.37 4.07 -1.48
N GLY A 117 -34.78 5.27 -1.04
CA GLY A 117 -36.04 5.47 -0.31
C GLY A 117 -36.09 4.81 1.07
N VAL A 118 -34.94 4.54 1.68
CA VAL A 118 -34.84 3.87 2.99
C VAL A 118 -34.61 4.86 4.12
N LYS A 119 -35.04 4.51 5.34
CA LYS A 119 -34.79 5.32 6.54
C LYS A 119 -33.31 5.31 6.91
N ILE A 120 -32.80 6.45 7.38
CA ILE A 120 -31.45 6.56 7.91
C ILE A 120 -31.32 5.63 9.15
N PRO A 121 -30.36 4.70 9.17
CA PRO A 121 -30.15 3.82 10.32
C PRO A 121 -29.80 4.60 11.58
N LYS A 122 -30.32 4.17 12.75
CA LYS A 122 -29.93 4.76 14.05
C LYS A 122 -28.57 4.28 14.55
N VAL A 123 -28.07 3.17 14.01
CA VAL A 123 -26.78 2.54 14.31
C VAL A 123 -26.15 2.01 13.02
N PRO A 124 -24.82 1.82 12.96
CA PRO A 124 -24.17 1.31 11.76
C PRO A 124 -24.69 -0.07 11.35
N ILE A 125 -25.05 -0.22 10.08
CA ILE A 125 -25.35 -1.54 9.50
C ILE A 125 -24.02 -2.18 9.12
N ILE A 126 -23.69 -3.29 9.77
CA ILE A 126 -22.43 -3.99 9.57
C ILE A 126 -22.68 -5.27 8.78
N PHE A 127 -21.87 -5.49 7.75
CA PHE A 127 -21.82 -6.74 7.00
C PHE A 127 -20.38 -7.08 6.61
N SER A 128 -20.14 -8.25 6.02
CA SER A 128 -18.82 -8.68 5.59
C SER A 128 -18.72 -8.88 4.09
N LYS A 129 -17.51 -8.68 3.54
CA LYS A 129 -17.09 -9.25 2.27
C LYS A 129 -16.08 -10.36 2.51
N PHE A 130 -16.06 -11.38 1.64
CA PHE A 130 -15.05 -12.43 1.71
C PHE A 130 -13.68 -11.88 1.28
N SER A 131 -12.61 -12.42 1.88
CA SER A 131 -11.22 -12.00 1.60
C SER A 131 -10.85 -12.16 0.11
N THR A 132 -11.48 -13.11 -0.57
CA THR A 132 -11.32 -13.39 -2.01
C THR A 132 -11.88 -12.30 -2.93
N ALA A 133 -12.65 -11.34 -2.40
CA ALA A 133 -13.26 -10.26 -3.19
C ALA A 133 -12.32 -9.07 -3.44
N VAL A 134 -11.17 -8.98 -2.77
CA VAL A 134 -10.25 -7.85 -2.90
C VAL A 134 -9.26 -8.09 -4.03
N ILE A 135 -9.23 -7.19 -5.00
CA ILE A 135 -8.31 -7.21 -6.14
C ILE A 135 -7.48 -5.93 -6.20
N GLY A 136 -6.47 -5.87 -7.08
CA GLY A 136 -5.63 -4.70 -7.26
C GLY A 136 -6.35 -3.55 -7.98
N HIS A 137 -5.79 -2.34 -7.86
CA HIS A 137 -6.28 -1.19 -8.62
C HIS A 137 -6.19 -1.47 -10.14
N ASN A 138 -7.28 -1.16 -10.85
CA ASN A 138 -7.49 -1.43 -12.28
C ASN A 138 -7.43 -2.91 -12.69
N ASP A 139 -7.54 -3.85 -11.74
CA ASP A 139 -7.82 -5.23 -12.11
C ASP A 139 -9.25 -5.37 -12.65
N PHE A 140 -9.43 -6.29 -13.59
CA PHE A 140 -10.73 -6.53 -14.22
C PHE A 140 -11.74 -7.12 -13.24
N VAL A 141 -12.97 -6.64 -13.30
CA VAL A 141 -14.12 -7.21 -12.60
C VAL A 141 -14.95 -7.98 -13.61
N VAL A 142 -15.04 -9.30 -13.43
CA VAL A 142 -15.91 -10.14 -14.26
C VAL A 142 -17.36 -9.89 -13.84
N LYS A 143 -18.22 -9.55 -14.80
CA LYS A 143 -19.65 -9.40 -14.56
C LYS A 143 -20.25 -10.77 -14.17
N PRO A 144 -20.90 -10.89 -13.01
CA PRO A 144 -21.61 -12.12 -12.64
C PRO A 144 -22.76 -12.43 -13.63
N SER A 145 -23.12 -13.71 -13.73
CA SER A 145 -24.22 -14.22 -14.58
C SER A 145 -25.57 -13.62 -14.20
#